data_AF-J1LPA7-F1
#
_entry.id   AF-J1LPA7-F1
#
_cell.length_a   1.000
_cell.length_b   1.000
_cell.length_c   1.000
_cell.angle_alpha   90.00
_cell.angle_beta   90.00
_cell.angle_gamma   90.00
#
_symmetry.space_group_name_H-M   'P 1'
#
loop_
_entity.id
_entity.type
_entity.pdbx_description
1 polymer ?
#
loop_
_entity_poly.entity_id
_entity_poly.type
_entity_poly.pdbx_seq_one_letter_code
_entity_poly.pdbx_strand_id
1 'polypeptide(L)'
;MPPIASRPALAVASLLVIATTLTACSPVFSWKGDRKDASGSNADISSMQNIPEGIKQDLINQQNAASGKEKKAIGAKAAALNNMVGTQLVGTDPYSIADQQFTLNPEGTIGVDKEQKIYPLMSATDFWRLGQDTYDLCVEQDCQYYSSWTVDVEGSGKNVTYVWTMKIDGPEQPPQPLVRRFKVAN
;
A
#
# COMPACT_ATOMS: atom_id res chain seq x y z
N MET A 1 -11.54 -37.94 11.91
CA MET A 1 -11.95 -37.15 10.73
C MET A 1 -13.44 -36.81 10.84
N PRO A 2 -13.77 -35.53 11.04
CA PRO A 2 -15.02 -34.92 10.59
C PRO A 2 -14.75 -33.72 9.64
N PRO A 3 -15.78 -33.13 8.98
CA PRO A 3 -15.76 -32.88 7.54
C PRO A 3 -15.26 -31.50 7.09
N ILE A 4 -14.83 -31.45 5.83
CA ILE A 4 -14.51 -30.24 5.06
C ILE A 4 -15.79 -29.42 4.88
N ALA A 5 -15.82 -28.22 5.47
CA ALA A 5 -16.85 -27.23 5.24
C ALA A 5 -16.44 -26.29 4.10
N SER A 6 -17.02 -26.49 2.93
CA SER A 6 -16.97 -25.52 1.83
C SER A 6 -17.86 -24.31 2.18
N ARG A 7 -17.37 -23.09 1.98
CA ARG A 7 -18.16 -21.86 2.15
C ARG A 7 -18.17 -21.02 0.85
N PRO A 8 -19.30 -20.37 0.51
CA PRO A 8 -19.41 -19.55 -0.69
C PRO A 8 -18.80 -18.16 -0.46
N ALA A 9 -18.12 -17.64 -1.49
CA ALA A 9 -17.64 -16.26 -1.54
C ALA A 9 -18.76 -15.34 -2.06
N LEU A 10 -19.17 -14.36 -1.25
CA LEU A 10 -20.01 -13.25 -1.70
C LEU A 10 -19.09 -12.07 -2.04
N ALA A 11 -18.98 -11.76 -3.32
CA ALA A 11 -18.26 -10.59 -3.82
C ALA A 11 -19.15 -9.35 -3.67
N VAL A 12 -18.69 -8.36 -2.91
CA VAL A 12 -19.33 -7.04 -2.82
C VAL A 12 -18.52 -6.09 -3.70
N ALA A 13 -19.09 -5.73 -4.85
CA ALA A 13 -18.50 -4.74 -5.75
C ALA A 13 -19.04 -3.34 -5.39
N SER A 14 -18.17 -2.45 -4.94
CA SER A 14 -18.49 -1.04 -4.72
C SER A 14 -17.96 -0.22 -5.91
N LEU A 15 -18.88 0.39 -6.67
CA LEU A 15 -18.57 1.31 -7.77
C LEU A 15 -18.61 2.75 -7.25
N LEU A 16 -17.51 3.49 -7.37
CA LEU A 16 -17.41 4.91 -7.04
C LEU A 16 -17.20 5.72 -8.34
N VAL A 17 -18.12 6.64 -8.61
CA VAL A 17 -18.04 7.60 -9.73
C VAL A 17 -17.50 8.91 -9.19
N ILE A 18 -16.38 9.41 -9.74
CA ILE A 18 -15.81 10.71 -9.38
C ILE A 18 -15.75 11.61 -10.62
N ALA A 19 -16.53 12.69 -10.60
CA ALA A 19 -16.45 13.79 -11.56
C ALA A 19 -15.34 14.77 -11.15
N THR A 20 -14.46 15.14 -12.08
CA THR A 20 -13.40 16.14 -11.85
C THR A 20 -13.56 17.32 -12.81
N THR A 21 -13.59 18.54 -12.27
CA THR A 21 -13.49 19.79 -13.02
C THR A 21 -12.01 20.19 -13.14
N LEU A 22 -11.62 20.61 -14.35
CA LEU A 22 -10.24 20.91 -14.76
C LEU A 22 -9.90 22.39 -14.58
N THR A 23 -8.70 22.68 -14.11
CA THR A 23 -8.01 23.95 -14.44
C THR A 23 -6.50 23.74 -14.42
N ALA A 24 -5.84 24.21 -15.47
CA ALA A 24 -4.47 23.92 -15.87
C ALA A 24 -3.50 25.09 -15.60
N CYS A 25 -2.20 24.82 -15.46
CA CYS A 25 -1.11 25.39 -16.29
C CYS A 25 0.29 24.91 -15.82
N SER A 26 1.15 24.54 -16.76
CA SER A 26 2.56 24.12 -16.58
C SER A 26 3.52 25.32 -16.49
N PRO A 27 4.79 25.14 -16.06
CA PRO A 27 5.84 24.95 -17.07
C PRO A 27 7.00 23.99 -16.67
N VAL A 28 7.76 23.65 -17.71
CA VAL A 28 8.77 22.61 -17.86
C VAL A 28 10.12 23.03 -17.25
N PHE A 29 10.71 22.17 -16.40
CA PHE A 29 12.14 22.21 -16.04
C PHE A 29 12.74 20.81 -16.26
N SER A 30 13.76 20.75 -17.11
CA SER A 30 14.49 19.52 -17.45
C SER A 30 15.62 19.28 -16.45
N TRP A 31 15.59 18.13 -15.75
CA TRP A 31 16.70 17.62 -14.96
C TRP A 31 17.03 16.20 -15.43
N LYS A 32 18.27 16.03 -15.90
CA LYS A 32 18.93 14.79 -16.30
C LYS A 32 19.32 13.96 -15.07
N GLY A 33 18.66 12.84 -14.88
CA GLY A 33 19.02 11.76 -13.95
C GLY A 33 18.08 10.60 -14.22
N ASP A 34 18.61 9.39 -14.39
CA ASP A 34 17.90 8.15 -14.77
C ASP A 34 16.86 7.70 -13.73
N ARG A 35 15.83 8.50 -13.52
CA ARG A 35 14.53 8.04 -13.05
C ARG A 35 13.72 7.80 -14.32
N LYS A 36 13.30 6.56 -14.52
CA LYS A 36 12.35 6.18 -15.57
C LYS A 36 11.13 7.10 -15.42
N ASP A 37 11.09 8.14 -16.23
CA ASP A 37 10.05 9.15 -16.18
C ASP A 37 8.70 8.46 -16.33
N ALA A 38 7.76 8.77 -15.43
CA ALA A 38 6.33 8.47 -15.56
C ALA A 38 5.69 9.31 -16.69
N SER A 39 6.36 9.34 -17.85
CA SER A 39 6.04 10.11 -19.04
C SER A 39 5.59 9.15 -20.14
N GLY A 40 4.26 9.07 -20.30
CA GLY A 40 3.63 8.62 -21.55
C GLY A 40 3.28 7.14 -21.71
N SER A 41 3.95 6.21 -21.05
CA SER A 41 3.62 4.78 -21.14
C SER A 41 2.79 4.29 -19.94
N ASN A 42 1.80 3.43 -20.19
CA ASN A 42 1.12 2.71 -19.10
C ASN A 42 2.16 1.92 -18.30
N ALA A 43 2.09 1.99 -16.97
CA ALA A 43 2.98 1.22 -16.11
C ALA A 43 2.74 -0.28 -16.35
N ASP A 44 3.82 -1.04 -16.51
CA ASP A 44 3.76 -2.50 -16.51
C ASP A 44 3.63 -2.99 -15.07
N ILE A 45 2.39 -3.20 -14.64
CA ILE A 45 2.05 -3.60 -13.26
C ILE A 45 2.48 -5.05 -13.01
N SER A 46 2.54 -5.89 -14.05
CA SER A 46 2.83 -7.32 -13.92
C SER A 46 4.26 -7.61 -13.42
N SER A 47 5.21 -6.73 -13.75
CA SER A 47 6.62 -6.83 -13.33
C SER A 47 6.91 -6.23 -11.95
N MET A 48 5.92 -5.64 -11.28
CA MET A 48 6.08 -5.05 -9.95
C MET A 48 6.14 -6.15 -8.89
N GLN A 49 7.26 -6.25 -8.17
CA GLN A 49 7.55 -7.35 -7.25
C GLN A 49 6.99 -7.11 -5.84
N ASN A 50 6.77 -5.85 -5.47
CA ASN A 50 6.45 -5.45 -4.10
C ASN A 50 4.95 -5.20 -3.87
N ILE A 51 4.08 -5.76 -4.71
CA ILE A 51 2.62 -5.62 -4.60
C ILE A 51 2.03 -7.02 -4.38
N PRO A 52 1.15 -7.22 -3.38
CA PRO A 52 0.42 -8.46 -3.19
C PRO A 52 -0.29 -8.90 -4.47
N GLU A 53 -0.28 -10.20 -4.78
CA GLU A 53 -0.69 -10.68 -6.10
C GLU A 53 -2.16 -10.40 -6.41
N GLY A 54 -3.07 -10.52 -5.43
CA GLY A 54 -4.47 -10.19 -5.67
C GLY A 54 -4.71 -8.70 -5.90
N ILE A 55 -3.99 -7.81 -5.20
CA ILE A 55 -3.99 -6.37 -5.47
C ILE A 55 -3.44 -6.08 -6.87
N LYS A 56 -2.36 -6.77 -7.27
CA LYS A 56 -1.73 -6.62 -8.58
C LYS A 56 -2.71 -6.98 -9.69
N GLN A 57 -3.42 -8.10 -9.57
CA GLN A 57 -4.43 -8.53 -10.54
C GLN A 57 -5.61 -7.54 -10.62
N ASP A 58 -6.09 -7.05 -9.48
CA ASP A 58 -7.14 -6.01 -9.44
C ASP A 58 -6.71 -4.73 -10.16
N LEU A 59 -5.49 -4.25 -9.90
CA LEU A 59 -4.94 -3.07 -10.58
C LEU A 59 -4.75 -3.29 -12.09
N ILE A 60 -4.33 -4.47 -12.53
CA ILE A 60 -4.23 -4.81 -13.97
C ILE A 60 -5.61 -4.79 -14.61
N ASN A 61 -6.62 -5.38 -13.97
CA ASN A 61 -7.99 -5.40 -14.48
C ASN A 61 -8.57 -3.99 -14.59
N GLN A 62 -8.38 -3.17 -13.56
CA GLN A 62 -8.76 -1.76 -13.59
C GLN A 62 -8.03 -1.00 -14.70
N GLN A 63 -6.72 -1.20 -14.85
CA GLN A 63 -5.91 -0.53 -15.88
C GLN A 63 -6.36 -0.91 -17.31
N ASN A 64 -6.76 -2.17 -17.51
CA ASN A 64 -7.27 -2.66 -18.80
C ASN A 64 -8.67 -2.12 -19.14
N ALA A 65 -9.52 -1.93 -18.12
CA ALA A 65 -10.85 -1.33 -18.28
C ALA A 65 -10.82 0.20 -18.44
N ALA A 66 -9.81 0.87 -17.86
CA ALA A 66 -9.67 2.32 -17.87
C ALA A 66 -9.02 2.87 -19.16
N SER A 67 -9.18 4.16 -19.38
CA SER A 67 -8.53 4.89 -20.47
C SER A 67 -8.00 6.26 -20.03
N GLY A 68 -7.13 6.85 -20.85
CA GLY A 68 -6.63 8.21 -20.65
C GLY A 68 -6.03 8.47 -19.25
N LYS A 69 -6.61 9.44 -18.54
CA LYS A 69 -6.11 9.89 -17.23
C LYS A 69 -6.29 8.85 -16.13
N GLU A 70 -7.39 8.11 -16.14
CA GLU A 70 -7.68 7.07 -15.15
C GLU A 70 -6.67 5.93 -15.25
N LYS A 71 -6.41 5.47 -16.48
CA LYS A 71 -5.38 4.44 -16.74
C LYS A 71 -4.01 4.85 -16.22
N LYS A 72 -3.65 6.13 -16.40
CA LYS A 72 -2.41 6.70 -15.86
C LYS A 72 -2.41 6.77 -14.33
N ALA A 73 -3.54 7.13 -13.71
CA ALA A 73 -3.68 7.18 -12.25
C ALA A 73 -3.53 5.79 -11.62
N ILE A 74 -4.13 4.75 -12.22
CA ILE A 74 -3.99 3.36 -11.78
C ILE A 74 -2.51 2.91 -11.85
N GLY A 75 -1.83 3.22 -12.97
CA GLY A 75 -0.41 2.94 -13.11
C GLY A 75 0.46 3.67 -12.07
N ALA A 76 0.11 4.92 -11.74
CA ALA A 76 0.81 5.69 -10.71
C ALA A 76 0.57 5.13 -9.30
N LYS A 77 -0.66 4.68 -9.00
CA LYS A 77 -0.97 3.99 -7.74
C LYS A 77 -0.19 2.69 -7.59
N ALA A 78 -0.13 1.88 -8.65
CA ALA A 78 0.67 0.65 -8.66
C ALA A 78 2.16 0.95 -8.41
N ALA A 79 2.72 1.94 -9.13
CA ALA A 79 4.11 2.34 -8.93
C ALA A 79 4.37 2.85 -7.50
N ALA A 80 3.44 3.61 -6.91
CA ALA A 80 3.56 4.10 -5.54
C ALA A 80 3.56 2.94 -4.51
N LEU A 81 2.69 1.94 -4.67
CA LEU A 81 2.69 0.74 -3.85
C LEU A 81 4.00 -0.03 -3.98
N ASN A 82 4.46 -0.26 -5.21
CA ASN A 82 5.71 -0.99 -5.45
C ASN A 82 6.93 -0.29 -4.82
N ASN A 83 6.97 1.05 -4.90
CA ASN A 83 8.07 1.86 -4.39
C ASN A 83 7.97 2.12 -2.88
N MET A 84 6.88 1.75 -2.22
CA MET A 84 6.75 1.86 -0.77
C MET A 84 7.80 1.01 -0.04
N VAL A 85 8.08 -0.18 -0.58
CA VAL A 85 9.16 -1.05 -0.10
C VAL A 85 10.51 -0.44 -0.47
N GLY A 86 11.40 -0.34 0.51
CA GLY A 86 12.69 0.34 0.43
C GLY A 86 12.62 1.86 0.59
N THR A 87 11.44 2.42 0.89
CA THR A 87 11.27 3.85 1.13
C THR A 87 11.06 4.12 2.62
N GLN A 88 11.79 5.10 3.15
CA GLN A 88 11.57 5.60 4.50
C GLN A 88 10.21 6.31 4.58
N LEU A 89 9.26 5.71 5.30
CA LEU A 89 7.97 6.31 5.60
C LEU A 89 8.03 7.07 6.91
N VAL A 90 7.19 8.10 7.00
CA VAL A 90 7.01 8.95 8.19
C VAL A 90 5.54 8.94 8.57
N GLY A 91 5.25 8.60 9.83
CA GLY A 91 3.91 8.56 10.39
C GLY A 91 3.27 9.94 10.41
N THR A 92 1.97 9.98 10.09
CA THR A 92 1.18 11.22 10.06
C THR A 92 -0.12 11.10 10.86
N ASP A 93 -0.68 9.89 10.95
CA ASP A 93 -1.86 9.60 11.76
C ASP A 93 -1.82 8.14 12.23
N PRO A 94 -2.16 7.83 13.50
CA PRO A 94 -2.57 8.75 14.57
C PRO A 94 -1.46 9.71 15.01
N TYR A 95 -1.84 10.81 15.67
CA TYR A 95 -0.88 11.79 16.23
C TYR A 95 0.24 11.14 17.07
N SER A 96 -0.03 10.00 17.73
CA SER A 96 0.96 9.28 18.53
C SER A 96 2.15 8.71 17.74
N ILE A 97 2.05 8.62 16.40
CA ILE A 97 3.14 8.20 15.51
C ILE A 97 3.62 9.31 14.60
N ALA A 98 3.17 10.55 14.82
CA ALA A 98 3.59 11.69 14.01
C ALA A 98 5.13 11.80 14.02
N ASP A 99 5.69 12.01 12.83
CA ASP A 99 7.13 12.17 12.57
C ASP A 99 8.00 10.92 12.87
N GLN A 100 7.40 9.81 13.29
CA GLN A 100 8.11 8.54 13.54
C GLN A 100 8.34 7.77 12.25
N GLN A 101 9.48 7.11 12.17
CA GLN A 101 9.99 6.49 10.95
C GLN A 101 9.67 5.00 10.89
N PHE A 102 9.28 4.52 9.71
CA PHE A 102 9.02 3.10 9.45
C PHE A 102 9.37 2.73 8.00
N THR A 103 9.99 1.58 7.81
CA THR A 103 10.43 1.11 6.49
C THR A 103 10.18 -0.38 6.34
N LEU A 104 9.61 -0.79 5.21
CA LEU A 104 9.69 -2.17 4.75
C LEU A 104 10.97 -2.34 3.95
N ASN A 105 11.99 -3.00 4.47
CA ASN A 105 13.24 -3.18 3.74
C ASN A 105 13.09 -4.28 2.66
N PRO A 106 13.68 -4.14 1.46
CA PRO A 106 13.53 -5.11 0.37
C PRO A 106 13.91 -6.56 0.72
N GLU A 107 14.81 -6.76 1.68
CA GLU A 107 15.24 -8.06 2.19
C GLU A 107 14.24 -8.73 3.15
N GLY A 108 13.07 -8.13 3.40
CA GLY A 108 12.02 -8.71 4.24
C GLY A 108 12.11 -8.35 5.73
N THR A 109 12.88 -7.34 6.11
CA THR A 109 13.00 -6.84 7.48
C THR A 109 12.28 -5.50 7.67
N ILE A 110 11.95 -5.16 8.91
CA ILE A 110 11.38 -3.87 9.29
C ILE A 110 12.49 -2.92 9.76
N GLY A 111 12.56 -1.74 9.16
CA GLY A 111 13.37 -0.62 9.65
C GLY A 111 12.52 0.29 10.55
N VAL A 112 12.75 0.25 11.86
CA VAL A 112 12.01 1.04 12.85
C VAL A 112 12.84 1.19 14.13
N ASP A 113 12.73 2.35 14.78
CA ASP A 113 13.25 2.57 16.13
C ASP A 113 12.30 1.87 17.13
N LYS A 114 12.82 0.90 17.89
CA LYS A 114 12.02 0.03 18.77
C LYS A 114 11.55 0.74 20.04
N GLU A 115 12.18 1.86 20.38
CA GLU A 115 11.82 2.72 21.48
C GLU A 115 10.66 3.67 21.12
N GLN A 116 10.35 3.82 19.82
CA GLN A 116 9.25 4.65 19.33
C GLN A 116 7.90 3.94 19.37
N LYS A 117 6.82 4.73 19.53
CA LYS A 117 5.45 4.21 19.62
C LYS A 117 4.98 3.49 18.36
N ILE A 118 5.53 3.85 17.21
CA ILE A 118 5.21 3.23 15.94
C ILE A 118 5.52 1.73 15.93
N TYR A 119 6.56 1.28 16.63
CA TYR A 119 6.93 -0.13 16.68
C TYR A 119 5.81 -1.02 17.25
N PRO A 120 5.32 -0.81 18.49
CA PRO A 120 4.20 -1.59 19.01
C PRO A 120 2.88 -1.29 18.29
N LEU A 121 2.68 -0.10 17.71
CA LEU A 121 1.47 0.24 16.94
C LEU A 121 1.41 -0.39 15.55
N MET A 122 2.55 -0.85 15.04
CA MET A 122 2.73 -1.67 13.85
C MET A 122 3.00 -3.13 14.22
N SER A 123 2.44 -3.58 15.37
CA SER A 123 2.43 -4.96 15.85
C SER A 123 3.75 -5.52 16.38
N ALA A 124 4.75 -4.68 16.69
CA ALA A 124 6.05 -5.09 17.25
C ALA A 124 6.75 -6.19 16.43
N THR A 125 6.80 -5.98 15.12
CA THR A 125 7.28 -6.96 14.14
C THR A 125 8.66 -6.59 13.61
N ASP A 126 9.50 -7.60 13.37
CA ASP A 126 10.87 -7.43 12.84
C ASP A 126 10.99 -7.82 11.36
N PHE A 127 10.00 -8.53 10.83
CA PHE A 127 9.99 -9.05 9.46
C PHE A 127 8.70 -8.67 8.74
N TRP A 128 8.70 -8.79 7.41
CA TRP A 128 7.49 -8.68 6.62
C TRP A 128 7.51 -9.59 5.39
N ARG A 129 6.33 -9.86 4.86
CA ARG A 129 6.14 -10.57 3.59
C ARG A 129 4.92 -10.06 2.84
N LEU A 130 4.81 -10.45 1.58
CA LEU A 130 3.57 -10.30 0.83
C LEU A 130 2.63 -11.48 1.15
N GLY A 131 1.42 -11.17 1.61
CA GLY A 131 0.30 -12.09 1.61
C GLY A 131 -0.41 -12.08 0.25
N GLN A 132 -1.61 -12.68 0.19
CA GLN A 132 -2.41 -12.69 -1.05
C GLN A 132 -2.87 -11.28 -1.43
N ASP A 133 -3.42 -10.55 -0.46
CA ASP A 133 -4.00 -9.20 -0.62
C ASP A 133 -3.46 -8.21 0.42
N THR A 134 -2.39 -8.57 1.13
CA THR A 134 -1.92 -7.85 2.31
C THR A 134 -0.40 -7.79 2.35
N TYR A 135 0.11 -6.79 3.07
CA TYR A 135 1.47 -6.78 3.60
C TYR A 135 1.38 -7.36 5.01
N ASP A 136 1.97 -8.53 5.21
CA ASP A 136 1.98 -9.18 6.52
C ASP A 136 3.23 -8.73 7.27
N LEU A 137 3.02 -8.19 8.47
CA LEU A 137 4.09 -7.83 9.39
C LEU A 137 4.26 -8.95 10.40
N CYS A 138 5.46 -9.52 10.47
CA CYS A 138 5.75 -10.77 11.18
C CYS A 138 6.67 -10.54 12.37
N VAL A 139 6.35 -11.20 13.49
CA VAL A 139 7.17 -11.14 14.71
C VAL A 139 8.51 -11.86 14.47
N GLU A 140 8.45 -13.02 13.82
CA GLU A 140 9.61 -13.86 13.51
C GLU A 140 9.67 -14.16 12.00
N GLN A 141 10.84 -14.64 11.54
CA GLN A 141 11.12 -14.84 10.12
C GLN A 141 10.22 -15.92 9.47
N ASP A 142 9.78 -16.91 10.23
CA ASP A 142 8.86 -17.94 9.75
C ASP A 142 7.42 -17.42 9.56
N CYS A 143 7.14 -16.21 10.06
CA CYS A 143 5.84 -15.56 10.04
C CYS A 143 4.72 -16.44 10.63
N GLN A 144 5.01 -17.21 11.68
CA GLN A 144 3.98 -17.95 12.42
C GLN A 144 2.97 -16.98 13.06
N TYR A 145 3.47 -15.87 13.61
CA TYR A 145 2.68 -14.80 14.21
C TYR A 145 2.85 -13.52 13.40
N TYR A 146 1.75 -13.03 12.85
CA TYR A 146 1.75 -11.86 11.98
C TYR A 146 0.46 -11.04 12.11
N SER A 147 0.54 -9.79 11.66
CA SER A 147 -0.62 -8.92 11.43
C SER A 147 -0.69 -8.60 9.94
N SER A 148 -1.90 -8.62 9.36
CA SER A 148 -2.09 -8.37 7.94
C SER A 148 -2.63 -6.97 7.69
N TRP A 149 -2.06 -6.27 6.73
CA TRP A 149 -2.42 -4.89 6.41
C TRP A 149 -2.71 -4.73 4.93
N THR A 150 -3.84 -4.11 4.60
CA THR A 150 -4.04 -3.57 3.24
C THR A 150 -3.46 -2.18 3.19
N VAL A 151 -2.97 -1.79 2.01
CA VAL A 151 -2.42 -0.44 1.80
C VAL A 151 -3.09 0.19 0.60
N ASP A 152 -3.72 1.34 0.82
CA ASP A 152 -4.20 2.22 -0.23
C ASP A 152 -3.27 3.42 -0.41
N VAL A 153 -3.36 4.05 -1.58
CA VAL A 153 -2.57 5.23 -1.97
C VAL A 153 -3.54 6.36 -2.26
N GLU A 154 -3.52 7.37 -1.40
CA GLU A 154 -4.24 8.61 -1.61
C GLU A 154 -3.33 9.70 -2.15
N GLY A 155 -3.89 10.59 -2.97
CA GLY A 155 -3.16 11.70 -3.58
C GLY A 155 -2.39 11.30 -4.85
N SER A 156 -1.44 12.14 -5.26
CA SER A 156 -0.65 11.90 -6.49
C SER A 156 0.67 12.67 -6.48
N GLY A 157 1.61 12.23 -7.33
CA GLY A 157 2.92 12.86 -7.46
C GLY A 157 3.72 12.78 -6.16
N LYS A 158 4.20 13.92 -5.67
CA LYS A 158 4.96 14.00 -4.41
C LYS A 158 4.06 14.02 -3.16
N ASN A 159 2.76 14.23 -3.32
CA ASN A 159 1.80 14.32 -2.22
C ASN A 159 1.02 13.01 -2.06
N VAL A 160 1.75 11.90 -1.99
CA VAL A 160 1.17 10.58 -1.75
C VAL A 160 1.06 10.32 -0.26
N THR A 161 -0.08 9.79 0.17
CA THR A 161 -0.27 9.24 1.52
C THR A 161 -0.60 7.75 1.41
N TYR A 162 0.17 6.93 2.10
CA TYR A 162 -0.10 5.50 2.24
C TYR A 162 -1.04 5.27 3.41
N VAL A 163 -2.15 4.60 3.18
CA VAL A 163 -3.20 4.34 4.16
C VAL A 163 -3.21 2.86 4.46
N TRP A 164 -2.60 2.52 5.60
CA TRP A 164 -2.48 1.15 6.07
C TRP A 164 -3.70 0.82 6.93
N THR A 165 -4.46 -0.18 6.54
CA THR A 165 -5.63 -0.65 7.28
C THR A 165 -5.40 -2.07 7.72
N MET A 166 -5.45 -2.32 9.03
CA MET A 166 -5.27 -3.67 9.55
C MET A 166 -6.49 -4.53 9.22
N LYS A 167 -6.24 -5.70 8.66
CA LYS A 167 -7.23 -6.73 8.43
C LYS A 167 -7.35 -7.58 9.69
N ILE A 168 -8.54 -7.55 10.30
CA ILE A 168 -8.89 -8.37 11.46
C ILE A 168 -10.04 -9.26 11.03
N ASP A 169 -9.80 -10.56 10.98
CA ASP A 169 -10.82 -11.55 10.66
C ASP A 169 -11.47 -12.06 11.96
N GLY A 170 -12.79 -12.29 11.92
CA GLY A 170 -13.53 -12.88 13.04
C GLY A 170 -14.28 -11.88 13.92
N PRO A 171 -14.90 -12.37 15.01
CA PRO A 171 -15.83 -11.59 15.83
C PRO A 171 -15.17 -10.47 16.65
N GLU A 172 -13.84 -10.44 16.71
CA GLU A 172 -13.04 -9.49 17.49
C GLU A 172 -12.74 -8.18 16.73
N GLN A 173 -13.39 -7.98 15.58
CA GLN A 173 -13.19 -6.79 14.78
C GLN A 173 -13.60 -5.53 15.59
N PRO A 174 -12.72 -4.52 15.70
CA PRO A 174 -13.06 -3.29 16.38
C PRO A 174 -14.18 -2.54 15.64
N PRO A 175 -14.96 -1.70 16.34
CA PRO A 175 -16.05 -0.94 15.73
C PRO A 175 -15.57 0.05 14.66
N GLN A 176 -14.28 0.42 14.68
CA GLN A 176 -13.65 1.23 13.66
C GLN A 176 -12.38 0.53 13.16
N PRO A 177 -12.08 0.59 11.84
CA PRO A 177 -10.84 0.03 11.31
C PRO A 177 -9.61 0.66 11.96
N LEU A 178 -8.60 -0.16 12.24
CA LEU A 178 -7.32 0.34 12.73
C LEU A 178 -6.49 0.82 11.54
N VAL A 179 -6.37 2.14 11.42
CA VAL A 179 -5.71 2.82 10.31
C VAL A 179 -4.42 3.49 10.77
N ARG A 180 -3.39 3.44 9.92
CA ARG A 180 -2.13 4.21 10.06
C ARG A 180 -1.85 4.91 8.75
N ARG A 181 -1.45 6.17 8.80
CA ARG A 181 -1.20 6.98 7.61
C ARG A 181 0.24 7.43 7.56
N PHE A 182 0.84 7.26 6.39
CA PHE A 182 2.25 7.52 6.17
C PHE A 182 2.48 8.39 4.94
N LYS A 183 3.55 9.18 4.98
CA LYS A 183 4.11 9.85 3.81
C LYS A 183 5.56 9.42 3.61
N VAL A 184 6.10 9.66 2.42
CA VAL A 184 7.53 9.51 2.17
C VAL A 184 8.28 10.61 2.93
N ALA A 185 9.40 10.25 3.59
CA ALA A 185 10.30 11.25 4.17
C ALA A 185 10.76 12.24 3.08
N ASN A 186 10.66 13.54 3.35
CA ASN A 186 11.12 14.59 2.43
C ASN A 186 12.64 14.69 2.36
#